data_AF-A0A9D2LJM8-F1
#
_entry.id   AF-A0A9D2LJM8-F1
#
_cell.length_a   1.000
_cell.length_b   1.000
_cell.length_c   1.000
_cell.angle_alpha   90.00
_cell.angle_beta   90.00
_cell.angle_gamma   90.00
#
_symmetry.space_group_name_H-M   'P 1'
#
loop_
_entity.id
_entity.type
_entity.pdbx_description
1 polymer ?
#
loop_
_entity_poly.entity_id
_entity_poly.type
_entity_poly.pdbx_seq_one_letter_code
_entity_poly.pdbx_strand_id
1 'polypeptide(L)'
;MLLTEEALAYMYQDGRSNGFDFGGVDVGGTFFYEFTRPEEPDFFLRISEDEETAIVRYHGQTMRLHDRTNLVGRLLEWHISAGYGGAVSGYGMPFWVDMTGDGQPDLLYLQGGGGTGAHEDDCVAYDMATMAEIPIVEPWEEMASSISVEPVEWKAGSVFSRVTDGNGQVYTASQPTAEETWRECAYVPGKSGYTTIEILAETAELQVTMAFGLEGPHIYGFYMGELKTTMAYDAEANAIVRSGPITVSMFSNREA
;
A
#
# COMPACT_ATOMS: atom_id res chain seq x y z
N MET A 1 -17.91 6.45 13.94
CA MET A 1 -17.30 6.29 15.27
C MET A 1 -16.01 7.11 15.30
N LEU A 2 -15.83 8.03 16.26
CA LEU A 2 -14.51 8.61 16.50
C LEU A 2 -13.57 7.49 16.99
N LEU A 3 -12.31 7.50 16.52
CA LEU A 3 -11.29 6.51 16.89
C LEU A 3 -11.25 6.27 18.40
N THR A 4 -10.94 5.04 18.82
CA THR A 4 -10.76 4.72 20.26
C THR A 4 -9.63 5.54 20.85
N GLU A 5 -9.63 5.77 22.17
CA GLU A 5 -8.53 6.47 22.85
C GLU A 5 -7.17 5.80 22.59
N GLU A 6 -7.14 4.47 22.48
CA GLU A 6 -5.94 3.70 22.14
C GLU A 6 -5.46 3.98 20.70
N ALA A 7 -6.39 4.02 19.74
CA ALA A 7 -6.09 4.35 18.35
C ALA A 7 -5.62 5.80 18.22
N LEU A 8 -6.24 6.74 18.92
CA LEU A 8 -5.79 8.14 18.99
C LEU A 8 -4.40 8.24 19.63
N ALA A 9 -4.17 7.57 20.76
CA ALA A 9 -2.86 7.56 21.42
C ALA A 9 -1.75 6.99 20.53
N TYR A 10 -2.07 6.05 19.63
CA TYR A 10 -1.15 5.56 18.63
C TYR A 10 -0.79 6.63 17.59
N MET A 11 -1.77 7.42 17.09
CA MET A 11 -1.51 8.54 16.17
C MET A 11 -0.54 9.57 16.76
N TYR A 12 -0.69 9.83 18.06
CA TYR A 12 0.10 10.82 18.78
C TYR A 12 1.26 10.20 19.57
N GLN A 13 1.62 8.94 19.30
CA GLN A 13 2.73 8.29 19.99
C GLN A 13 4.03 9.04 19.66
N ASP A 14 4.85 9.32 20.68
CA ASP A 14 6.11 10.04 20.52
C ASP A 14 6.95 9.47 19.37
N GLY A 15 7.25 10.31 18.37
CA GLY A 15 7.99 9.94 17.16
C GLY A 15 7.13 9.47 15.96
N ARG A 16 5.79 9.46 16.08
CA ARG A 16 4.87 9.02 15.01
C ARG A 16 3.74 10.00 14.65
N SER A 17 3.77 11.24 15.14
CA SER A 17 2.79 12.24 14.71
C SER A 17 2.97 12.52 13.22
N ASN A 18 1.95 12.20 12.41
CA ASN A 18 1.88 12.58 10.99
C ASN A 18 1.55 14.08 10.80
N GLY A 19 1.55 14.86 11.89
CA GLY A 19 1.31 16.30 11.91
C GLY A 19 -0.16 16.70 11.73
N PHE A 20 -1.09 15.76 11.76
CA PHE A 20 -2.52 16.05 11.70
C PHE A 20 -3.17 15.96 13.08
N ASP A 21 -4.02 16.94 13.37
CA ASP A 21 -5.00 16.86 14.44
C ASP A 21 -6.29 16.23 13.90
N PHE A 22 -6.85 15.28 14.62
CA PHE A 22 -8.06 14.57 14.26
C PHE A 22 -9.22 14.84 15.23
N GLY A 23 -10.40 15.11 14.69
CA GLY A 23 -11.62 15.36 15.46
C GLY A 23 -12.90 15.19 14.65
N GLY A 24 -14.00 15.66 15.23
CA GLY A 24 -15.32 15.71 14.59
C GLY A 24 -15.82 17.14 14.49
N VAL A 25 -16.49 17.47 13.40
CA VAL A 25 -17.04 18.82 13.14
C VAL A 25 -18.46 18.75 12.58
N ASP A 26 -19.33 19.61 13.08
CA ASP A 26 -20.69 19.79 12.56
C ASP A 26 -20.74 21.01 11.63
N VAL A 27 -21.11 20.78 10.37
CA VAL A 27 -21.21 21.83 9.35
C VAL A 27 -22.63 21.84 8.81
N GLY A 28 -23.41 22.85 9.18
CA GLY A 28 -24.78 23.00 8.68
C GLY A 28 -25.72 21.86 9.09
N GLY A 29 -25.44 21.17 10.20
CA GLY A 29 -26.23 20.01 10.67
C GLY A 29 -25.77 18.67 10.10
N THR A 30 -24.65 18.63 9.38
CA THR A 30 -24.00 17.41 8.91
C THR A 30 -22.68 17.22 9.64
N PHE A 31 -22.48 16.03 10.22
CA PHE A 31 -21.26 15.66 10.92
C PHE A 31 -20.20 15.13 9.95
N PHE A 32 -18.94 15.51 10.18
CA PHE A 32 -17.77 15.00 9.47
C PHE A 32 -16.69 14.61 10.47
N TYR A 33 -15.92 13.57 10.15
CA TYR A 33 -14.58 13.40 10.69
C TYR A 33 -13.67 14.41 10.01
N GLU A 34 -12.79 15.06 10.76
CA GLU A 34 -11.93 16.12 10.24
C GLU A 34 -10.49 15.90 10.67
N PHE A 35 -9.59 15.94 9.68
CA PHE A 35 -8.16 16.13 9.87
C PHE A 35 -7.81 17.59 9.57
N THR A 36 -7.06 18.21 10.48
CA THR A 36 -6.53 19.58 10.35
C THR A 36 -5.04 19.59 10.65
N ARG A 37 -4.35 20.69 10.35
CA ARG A 37 -2.94 20.89 10.72
C ARG A 37 -2.77 22.25 11.41
N PRO A 38 -2.19 22.31 12.62
CA PRO A 38 -1.98 23.59 13.33
C PRO A 38 -1.17 24.63 12.55
N GLU A 39 -0.18 24.17 11.79
CA GLU A 39 0.69 25.01 10.97
C GLU A 39 0.05 25.47 9.65
N GLU A 40 -0.99 24.77 9.18
CA GLU A 40 -1.75 25.10 7.97
C GLU A 40 -3.23 25.34 8.31
N PRO A 41 -3.60 26.48 8.92
CA PRO A 41 -4.93 26.69 9.49
C PRO A 41 -6.08 26.78 8.46
N ASP A 42 -5.77 26.89 7.16
CA ASP A 42 -6.77 26.83 6.08
C ASP A 42 -6.91 25.42 5.48
N PHE A 43 -6.09 24.46 5.94
CA PHE A 43 -6.22 23.06 5.57
C PHE A 43 -7.31 22.36 6.38
N PHE A 44 -8.15 21.59 5.68
CA PHE A 44 -8.84 20.45 6.29
C PHE A 44 -9.05 19.33 5.29
N LEU A 45 -9.09 18.09 5.79
CA LEU A 45 -9.68 16.94 5.11
C LEU A 45 -10.89 16.48 5.94
N ARG A 46 -12.07 16.52 5.32
CA ARG A 46 -13.32 16.06 5.92
C ARG A 46 -13.78 14.77 5.27
N ILE A 47 -14.12 13.79 6.09
CA ILE A 47 -14.71 12.52 5.67
C ILE A 47 -16.12 12.45 6.26
N SER A 48 -17.12 12.14 5.44
CA SER A 48 -18.50 12.01 5.87
C SER A 48 -18.66 10.89 6.91
N GLU A 49 -19.73 10.96 7.71
CA GLU A 49 -19.98 9.97 8.77
C GLU A 49 -20.10 8.52 8.23
N ASP A 50 -20.57 8.37 6.99
CA ASP A 50 -20.69 7.09 6.26
C ASP A 50 -19.40 6.68 5.52
N GLU A 51 -18.33 7.48 5.63
CA GLU A 51 -17.01 7.24 4.99
C GLU A 51 -17.05 7.21 3.45
N GLU A 52 -18.15 7.61 2.81
CA GLU A 52 -18.30 7.55 1.34
C GLU A 52 -17.78 8.80 0.62
N THR A 53 -17.68 9.94 1.33
CA THR A 53 -17.28 11.22 0.75
C THR A 53 -16.12 11.83 1.52
N ALA A 54 -15.06 12.18 0.79
CA ALA A 54 -13.97 12.98 1.31
C ALA A 54 -13.87 14.34 0.59
N ILE A 55 -13.68 15.40 1.37
CA ILE A 55 -13.56 16.78 0.88
C ILE A 55 -12.31 17.39 1.50
N VAL A 56 -11.41 17.87 0.66
CA VAL A 56 -10.24 18.60 1.09
C VAL A 56 -10.39 20.09 0.79
N ARG A 57 -9.89 20.93 1.68
CA ARG A 57 -9.71 22.36 1.46
C ARG A 57 -8.27 22.74 1.75
N TYR A 58 -7.70 23.58 0.90
CA TYR A 58 -6.38 24.16 1.08
C TYR A 58 -6.27 25.47 0.27
N HIS A 59 -5.65 26.49 0.85
CA HIS A 59 -5.44 27.82 0.23
C HIS A 59 -6.68 28.41 -0.48
N GLY A 60 -7.85 28.31 0.18
CA GLY A 60 -9.13 28.81 -0.30
C GLY A 60 -9.78 27.97 -1.41
N GLN A 61 -9.12 26.89 -1.84
CA GLN A 61 -9.64 25.94 -2.83
C GLN A 61 -10.27 24.74 -2.11
N THR A 62 -11.30 24.16 -2.71
CA THR A 62 -11.99 22.98 -2.18
C THR A 62 -12.13 21.94 -3.28
N MET A 63 -11.82 20.68 -2.98
CA MET A 63 -11.98 19.54 -3.88
C MET A 63 -12.70 18.41 -3.16
N ARG A 64 -13.64 17.77 -3.85
CA ARG A 64 -14.14 16.46 -3.45
C ARG A 64 -13.20 15.40 -4.02
N LEU A 65 -12.66 14.54 -3.17
CA LEU A 65 -11.79 13.46 -3.61
C LEU A 65 -12.59 12.42 -4.41
N HIS A 66 -11.92 11.70 -5.30
CA HIS A 66 -12.56 10.81 -6.25
C HIS A 66 -13.10 9.54 -5.59
N ASP A 67 -14.24 9.07 -6.07
CA ASP A 67 -14.79 7.77 -5.70
C ASP A 67 -14.00 6.64 -6.38
N ARG A 68 -13.84 5.55 -5.66
CA ARG A 68 -13.20 4.32 -6.15
C ARG A 68 -14.10 3.14 -5.84
N THR A 69 -14.08 2.11 -6.69
CA THR A 69 -14.87 0.89 -6.48
C THR A 69 -13.97 -0.33 -6.52
N ASN A 70 -14.20 -1.28 -5.62
CA ASN A 70 -13.52 -2.56 -5.66
C ASN A 70 -13.92 -3.40 -6.89
N LEU A 71 -13.31 -4.57 -7.05
CA LEU A 71 -13.54 -5.52 -8.16
C LEU A 71 -15.01 -5.96 -8.34
N VAL A 72 -15.87 -5.81 -7.33
CA VAL A 72 -17.31 -6.14 -7.41
C VAL A 72 -18.20 -4.90 -7.58
N GLY A 73 -17.62 -3.73 -7.82
CA GLY A 73 -18.32 -2.47 -8.08
C GLY A 73 -18.87 -1.79 -6.82
N ARG A 74 -18.45 -2.20 -5.61
CA ARG A 74 -18.81 -1.51 -4.37
C ARG A 74 -17.85 -0.35 -4.12
N LEU A 75 -18.39 0.80 -3.70
CA LEU A 75 -17.61 1.96 -3.30
C LEU A 75 -16.61 1.60 -2.19
N LEU A 76 -15.38 2.09 -2.33
CA LEU A 76 -14.35 2.01 -1.29
C LEU A 76 -14.57 3.14 -0.29
N GLU A 77 -14.66 2.75 0.97
CA GLU A 77 -14.82 3.67 2.10
C GLU A 77 -13.48 4.36 2.40
N TRP A 78 -13.54 5.64 2.76
CA TRP A 78 -12.42 6.43 3.27
C TRP A 78 -12.16 6.06 4.72
N HIS A 79 -11.77 4.79 4.94
CA HIS A 79 -11.56 4.24 6.26
C HIS A 79 -10.59 5.08 7.08
N ILE A 80 -10.93 5.28 8.34
CA ILE A 80 -10.08 5.99 9.30
C ILE A 80 -9.55 4.98 10.31
N SER A 81 -8.25 4.67 10.24
CA SER A 81 -7.62 3.67 11.11
C SER A 81 -6.23 4.11 11.56
N ALA A 82 -5.99 4.04 12.86
CA ALA A 82 -4.73 4.43 13.47
C ALA A 82 -3.91 3.24 13.97
N GLY A 83 -3.90 2.13 13.25
CA GLY A 83 -3.11 1.00 13.70
C GLY A 83 -3.08 -0.18 12.73
N TYR A 84 -1.90 -0.80 12.70
CA TYR A 84 -1.69 -2.18 12.29
C TYR A 84 -2.53 -3.12 13.15
N GLY A 85 -3.23 -4.06 12.53
CA GLY A 85 -4.09 -4.98 13.27
C GLY A 85 -4.48 -6.26 12.52
N GLY A 86 -3.50 -7.06 12.09
CA GLY A 86 -3.75 -8.40 11.55
C GLY A 86 -2.68 -8.89 10.59
N ALA A 87 -3.02 -9.89 9.76
CA ALA A 87 -2.20 -10.35 8.62
C ALA A 87 -2.10 -9.31 7.47
N VAL A 88 -2.53 -8.07 7.74
CA VAL A 88 -2.75 -6.99 6.78
C VAL A 88 -2.23 -5.69 7.41
N SER A 89 -1.41 -4.96 6.68
CA SER A 89 -0.92 -3.62 7.01
C SER A 89 -1.70 -2.57 6.22
N GLY A 90 -1.95 -1.40 6.82
CA GLY A 90 -2.63 -0.29 6.16
C GLY A 90 -3.06 0.79 7.14
N TYR A 91 -2.76 2.05 6.82
CA TYR A 91 -3.11 3.24 7.59
C TYR A 91 -4.19 4.05 6.87
N GLY A 92 -5.42 4.06 7.39
CA GLY A 92 -6.48 4.93 6.90
C GLY A 92 -6.31 6.35 7.45
N MET A 93 -5.32 7.09 6.98
CA MET A 93 -5.02 8.44 7.46
C MET A 93 -4.23 9.25 6.43
N PRO A 94 -4.37 10.59 6.45
CA PRO A 94 -3.67 11.44 5.50
C PRO A 94 -2.17 11.53 5.82
N PHE A 95 -1.38 11.65 4.75
CA PHE A 95 0.02 12.01 4.76
C PHE A 95 0.22 13.29 3.95
N TRP A 96 1.19 14.09 4.37
CA TRP A 96 1.45 15.44 3.86
C TRP A 96 2.91 15.56 3.48
N VAL A 97 3.21 15.52 2.19
CA VAL A 97 4.59 15.47 1.68
C VAL A 97 4.66 16.12 0.31
N ASP A 98 5.69 16.93 0.05
CA ASP A 98 5.98 17.49 -1.28
C ASP A 98 6.60 16.39 -2.17
N MET A 99 5.74 15.59 -2.81
CA MET A 99 6.13 14.54 -3.75
C MET A 99 6.45 15.11 -5.12
N THR A 100 5.72 16.14 -5.56
CA THR A 100 5.88 16.77 -6.87
C THR A 100 7.14 17.63 -6.97
N GLY A 101 7.69 18.06 -5.83
CA GLY A 101 8.89 18.90 -5.75
C GLY A 101 8.63 20.37 -6.09
N ASP A 102 7.37 20.81 -6.03
CA ASP A 102 6.97 22.18 -6.38
C ASP A 102 7.01 23.15 -5.17
N GLY A 103 7.38 22.63 -3.99
CA GLY A 103 7.45 23.37 -2.73
C GLY A 103 6.11 23.51 -2.03
N GLN A 104 5.04 22.89 -2.55
CA GLN A 104 3.77 22.68 -1.87
C GLN A 104 3.62 21.21 -1.46
N PRO A 105 2.89 20.95 -0.37
CA PRO A 105 2.62 19.59 0.05
C PRO A 105 1.59 18.91 -0.85
N ASP A 106 1.76 17.62 -1.09
CA ASP A 106 0.75 16.74 -1.68
C ASP A 106 0.04 15.93 -0.59
N LEU A 107 -1.23 15.61 -0.82
CA LEU A 107 -2.03 14.76 0.05
C LEU A 107 -1.97 13.31 -0.43
N LEU A 108 -1.48 12.41 0.42
CA LEU A 108 -1.54 10.98 0.19
C LEU A 108 -2.49 10.32 1.19
N TYR A 109 -3.22 9.30 0.77
CA TYR A 109 -4.14 8.55 1.62
C TYR A 109 -4.19 7.09 1.17
N LEU A 110 -4.18 6.14 2.10
CA LEU A 110 -4.46 4.73 1.79
C LEU A 110 -5.97 4.49 1.95
N GLN A 111 -6.66 4.39 0.82
CA GLN A 111 -8.07 4.04 0.74
C GLN A 111 -8.17 2.52 0.73
N GLY A 112 -8.80 1.92 1.74
CA GLY A 112 -8.62 0.49 2.01
C GLY A 112 -7.31 0.20 2.77
N GLY A 113 -7.31 -0.84 3.60
CA GLY A 113 -6.16 -1.19 4.45
C GLY A 113 -5.98 -2.69 4.49
N GLY A 114 -5.31 -3.22 3.48
CA GLY A 114 -5.81 -4.40 2.82
C GLY A 114 -4.81 -5.43 2.32
N GLY A 115 -3.70 -5.01 1.70
CA GLY A 115 -2.53 -5.80 1.26
C GLY A 115 -2.72 -7.15 0.56
N THR A 116 -3.95 -7.61 0.37
CA THR A 116 -4.32 -9.00 0.06
C THR A 116 -5.36 -8.97 -1.05
N GLY A 117 -5.43 -9.99 -1.90
CA GLY A 117 -6.42 -10.02 -3.00
C GLY A 117 -7.90 -9.92 -2.56
N ALA A 118 -8.20 -9.98 -1.25
CA ALA A 118 -9.52 -9.71 -0.68
C ALA A 118 -9.75 -8.23 -0.30
N HIS A 119 -8.67 -7.48 -0.09
CA HIS A 119 -8.64 -6.05 0.25
C HIS A 119 -7.49 -5.42 -0.53
N GLU A 120 -7.78 -4.88 -1.72
CA GLU A 120 -6.76 -4.16 -2.49
C GLU A 120 -6.41 -2.85 -1.77
N ASP A 121 -5.12 -2.55 -1.65
CA ASP A 121 -4.67 -1.24 -1.16
C ASP A 121 -4.79 -0.24 -2.30
N ASP A 122 -5.63 0.77 -2.13
CA ASP A 122 -5.75 1.87 -3.07
C ASP A 122 -5.11 3.11 -2.45
N CYS A 123 -3.81 3.28 -2.69
CA CYS A 123 -3.19 4.57 -2.40
C CYS A 123 -3.70 5.61 -3.40
N VAL A 124 -4.10 6.77 -2.89
CA VAL A 124 -4.43 7.95 -3.70
C VAL A 124 -3.49 9.08 -3.35
N ALA A 125 -3.15 9.89 -4.35
CA ALA A 125 -2.28 11.05 -4.21
C ALA A 125 -2.92 12.26 -4.90
N TYR A 126 -2.87 13.42 -4.27
CA TYR A 126 -3.43 14.66 -4.78
C TYR A 126 -2.42 15.79 -4.64
N ASP A 127 -2.19 16.48 -5.75
CA ASP A 127 -1.45 17.73 -5.78
C ASP A 127 -2.32 18.82 -5.17
N MET A 128 -1.88 19.39 -4.05
CA MET A 128 -2.66 20.42 -3.35
C MET A 128 -2.46 21.82 -3.95
N ALA A 129 -1.42 22.04 -4.75
CA ALA A 129 -1.25 23.30 -5.47
C ALA A 129 -2.25 23.42 -6.63
N THR A 130 -2.48 22.31 -7.34
CA THR A 130 -3.41 22.26 -8.49
C THR A 130 -4.79 21.70 -8.15
N MET A 131 -4.96 21.10 -6.98
CA MET A 131 -6.16 20.37 -6.55
C MET A 131 -6.55 19.30 -7.58
N ALA A 132 -5.56 18.52 -8.00
CA ALA A 132 -5.73 17.46 -8.99
C ALA A 132 -5.19 16.14 -8.45
N GLU A 133 -5.79 15.03 -8.86
CA GLU A 133 -5.27 13.71 -8.54
C GLU A 133 -4.00 13.42 -9.35
N ILE A 134 -2.99 12.89 -8.67
CA ILE A 134 -1.75 12.40 -9.27
C ILE A 134 -1.92 10.90 -9.55
N PRO A 135 -1.82 10.44 -10.81
CA PRO A 135 -1.87 9.02 -11.13
C PRO A 135 -0.74 8.24 -10.44
N ILE A 136 -1.06 7.06 -9.90
CA ILE A 136 -0.07 6.10 -9.38
C ILE A 136 -0.01 4.93 -10.35
N VAL A 137 1.17 4.64 -10.88
CA VAL A 137 1.39 3.53 -11.82
C VAL A 137 1.90 2.32 -11.03
N GLU A 138 1.04 1.33 -10.87
CA GLU A 138 1.36 0.08 -10.17
C GLU A 138 2.49 -0.71 -10.88
N PRO A 139 3.60 -1.07 -10.19
CA PRO A 139 4.76 -1.68 -10.83
C PRO A 139 4.74 -3.23 -10.84
N TRP A 140 3.59 -3.87 -10.63
CA TRP A 140 3.48 -5.31 -10.37
C TRP A 140 4.10 -6.19 -11.47
N GLU A 141 3.80 -5.90 -12.73
CA GLU A 141 4.35 -6.67 -13.86
C GLU A 141 5.86 -6.50 -14.01
N GLU A 142 6.36 -5.27 -13.80
CA GLU A 142 7.79 -4.96 -13.83
C GLU A 142 8.53 -5.69 -12.71
N MET A 143 7.99 -5.64 -11.48
CA MET A 143 8.53 -6.36 -10.34
C MET A 143 8.55 -7.86 -10.60
N ALA A 144 7.46 -8.46 -11.06
CA ALA A 144 7.38 -9.89 -11.29
C ALA A 144 8.37 -10.34 -12.37
N SER A 145 8.53 -9.54 -13.42
CA SER A 145 9.47 -9.83 -14.52
C SER A 145 10.94 -9.66 -14.12
N SER A 146 11.22 -9.07 -12.95
CA SER A 146 12.59 -8.87 -12.45
C SER A 146 13.21 -10.13 -11.84
N ILE A 147 12.45 -11.21 -11.68
CA ILE A 147 12.95 -12.49 -11.16
C ILE A 147 12.60 -13.65 -12.10
N SER A 148 13.35 -14.73 -11.97
CA SER A 148 12.94 -16.05 -12.45
C SER A 148 12.89 -17.03 -11.28
N VAL A 149 11.93 -17.94 -11.31
CA VAL A 149 11.78 -18.98 -10.29
C VAL A 149 11.66 -20.33 -10.97
N GLU A 150 12.53 -21.26 -10.60
CA GLU A 150 12.58 -22.62 -11.14
C GLU A 150 12.45 -23.63 -10.00
N PRO A 151 11.37 -24.45 -9.97
CA PRO A 151 11.28 -25.58 -9.05
C PRO A 151 12.40 -26.60 -9.32
N VAL A 152 13.12 -26.99 -8.28
CA VAL A 152 14.30 -27.87 -8.38
C VAL A 152 14.05 -29.25 -7.80
N GLU A 153 13.46 -29.32 -6.61
CA GLU A 153 13.19 -30.58 -5.94
C GLU A 153 11.99 -30.50 -4.99
N TRP A 154 11.46 -31.66 -4.63
CA TRP A 154 10.53 -31.80 -3.52
C TRP A 154 11.18 -32.58 -2.40
N LYS A 155 11.13 -32.03 -1.18
CA LYS A 155 11.72 -32.64 0.00
C LYS A 155 10.95 -32.24 1.23
N ALA A 156 10.65 -33.21 2.09
CA ALA A 156 10.00 -33.01 3.38
C ALA A 156 8.68 -32.19 3.29
N GLY A 157 7.86 -32.43 2.26
CA GLY A 157 6.58 -31.72 2.07
C GLY A 157 6.73 -30.27 1.62
N SER A 158 7.85 -29.92 0.97
CA SER A 158 8.08 -28.59 0.40
C SER A 158 8.71 -28.68 -0.98
N VAL A 159 8.30 -27.78 -1.88
CA VAL A 159 8.99 -27.53 -3.14
C VAL A 159 10.14 -26.57 -2.87
N PHE A 160 11.35 -26.95 -3.23
CA PHE A 160 12.52 -26.07 -3.23
C PHE A 160 12.70 -25.50 -4.62
N SER A 161 12.84 -24.18 -4.71
CA SER A 161 13.05 -23.48 -5.96
C SER A 161 14.33 -22.67 -5.93
N ARG A 162 14.92 -22.53 -7.12
CA ARG A 162 15.98 -21.58 -7.41
C ARG A 162 15.34 -20.28 -7.87
N VAL A 163 15.60 -19.20 -7.16
CA VAL A 163 15.17 -17.85 -7.54
C VAL A 163 16.39 -17.09 -8.05
N THR A 164 16.32 -16.48 -9.22
CA THR A 164 17.38 -15.61 -9.75
C THR A 164 16.82 -14.21 -9.94
N ASP A 165 17.45 -13.21 -9.34
CA ASP A 165 17.03 -11.81 -9.48
C ASP A 165 17.57 -11.12 -10.74
N GLY A 166 17.15 -9.88 -10.97
CA GLY A 166 17.56 -9.08 -12.13
C GLY A 166 19.05 -8.72 -12.18
N ASN A 167 19.78 -8.91 -11.08
CA ASN A 167 21.23 -8.74 -11.00
C ASN A 167 21.98 -10.07 -11.19
N GLY A 168 21.26 -11.18 -11.37
CA GLY A 168 21.82 -12.53 -11.49
C GLY A 168 22.17 -13.19 -10.14
N GLN A 169 21.80 -12.59 -9.01
CA GLN A 169 21.96 -13.21 -7.70
C GLN A 169 20.97 -14.37 -7.55
N VAL A 170 21.48 -15.49 -7.04
CA VAL A 170 20.71 -16.73 -6.89
C VAL A 170 20.36 -16.95 -5.41
N TYR A 171 19.11 -17.34 -5.17
CA TYR A 171 18.54 -17.67 -3.87
C TYR A 171 17.92 -19.05 -3.89
N THR A 172 17.80 -19.66 -2.71
CA THR A 172 17.03 -20.87 -2.49
C THR A 172 15.82 -20.53 -1.65
N ALA A 173 14.65 -20.89 -2.14
CA ALA A 173 13.38 -20.73 -1.43
C ALA A 173 12.69 -22.07 -1.26
N SER A 174 11.84 -22.19 -0.24
CA SER A 174 10.94 -23.32 -0.09
C SER A 174 9.49 -22.85 0.00
N GLN A 175 8.57 -23.68 -0.49
CA GLN A 175 7.14 -23.47 -0.39
C GLN A 175 6.49 -24.78 0.07
N PRO A 176 5.75 -24.78 1.20
CA PRO A 176 5.05 -25.97 1.66
C PRO A 176 4.04 -26.47 0.63
N THR A 177 3.96 -27.79 0.44
CA THR A 177 2.96 -28.42 -0.41
C THR A 177 2.50 -29.76 0.18
N ALA A 178 1.23 -30.07 0.01
CA ALA A 178 0.65 -31.35 0.44
C ALA A 178 0.92 -32.50 -0.54
N GLU A 179 1.44 -32.20 -1.74
CA GLU A 179 1.53 -33.15 -2.85
C GLU A 179 2.92 -33.15 -3.50
N GLU A 180 3.37 -34.33 -3.95
CA GLU A 180 4.62 -34.52 -4.68
C GLU A 180 4.44 -34.24 -6.20
N THR A 181 3.76 -33.16 -6.52
CA THR A 181 3.45 -32.70 -7.89
C THR A 181 4.29 -31.47 -8.28
N TRP A 182 5.48 -31.34 -7.71
CA TRP A 182 6.36 -30.17 -7.84
C TRP A 182 6.80 -29.85 -9.27
N ARG A 183 6.82 -30.85 -10.16
CA ARG A 183 7.21 -30.68 -11.57
C ARG A 183 6.15 -29.97 -12.42
N GLU A 184 4.92 -29.90 -11.92
CA GLU A 184 3.82 -29.19 -12.55
C GLU A 184 3.73 -27.75 -12.06
N CYS A 185 4.46 -27.41 -10.99
CA CYS A 185 4.51 -26.06 -10.47
C CYS A 185 5.23 -25.13 -11.44
N ALA A 186 4.68 -23.93 -11.64
CA ALA A 186 5.28 -22.91 -12.48
C ALA A 186 5.24 -21.55 -11.77
N TYR A 187 6.22 -20.71 -12.08
CA TYR A 187 6.14 -19.31 -11.71
C TYR A 187 5.20 -18.58 -12.65
N VAL A 188 4.26 -17.83 -12.08
CA VAL A 188 3.36 -16.96 -12.84
C VAL A 188 3.67 -15.51 -12.48
N PRO A 189 4.26 -14.73 -13.41
CA PRO A 189 4.56 -13.33 -13.16
C PRO A 189 3.28 -12.49 -13.20
N GLY A 190 3.18 -11.49 -12.33
CA GLY A 190 2.09 -10.51 -12.29
C GLY A 190 1.73 -10.11 -10.85
N LYS A 191 0.66 -9.32 -10.72
CA LYS A 191 0.07 -8.98 -9.42
C LYS A 191 -0.28 -10.27 -8.68
N SER A 192 0.28 -10.44 -7.49
CA SER A 192 0.03 -11.64 -6.67
C SER A 192 -1.13 -11.43 -5.70
N GLY A 193 -1.53 -12.48 -5.00
CA GLY A 193 -2.55 -12.38 -3.95
C GLY A 193 -2.13 -11.55 -2.73
N TYR A 194 -0.88 -11.09 -2.64
CA TYR A 194 -0.40 -10.17 -1.61
C TYR A 194 0.46 -9.08 -2.25
N THR A 195 -0.10 -7.88 -2.34
CA THR A 195 0.55 -6.65 -2.82
C THR A 195 0.14 -5.50 -1.91
N THR A 196 1.10 -4.72 -1.43
CA THR A 196 0.83 -3.55 -0.60
C THR A 196 1.47 -2.30 -1.17
N ILE A 197 0.82 -1.16 -0.91
CA ILE A 197 1.41 0.18 -1.03
C ILE A 197 1.42 0.78 0.37
N GLU A 198 2.60 1.17 0.86
CA GLU A 198 2.79 1.73 2.19
C GLU A 198 3.45 3.12 2.07
N ILE A 199 3.06 4.02 2.96
CA ILE A 199 3.73 5.32 3.14
C ILE A 199 4.60 5.20 4.39
N LEU A 200 5.92 5.26 4.22
CA LEU A 200 6.87 5.17 5.32
C LEU A 200 6.88 6.48 6.10
N ALA A 201 6.23 6.50 7.27
CA ALA A 201 6.07 7.72 8.06
C ALA A 201 7.40 8.42 8.42
N GLU A 202 8.49 7.66 8.58
CA GLU A 202 9.81 8.21 8.94
C GLU A 202 10.51 8.92 7.79
N THR A 203 10.28 8.49 6.55
CA THR A 203 10.97 9.00 5.35
C THR A 203 10.04 9.74 4.39
N ALA A 204 8.73 9.66 4.63
CA ALA A 204 7.66 10.08 3.72
C ALA A 204 7.77 9.46 2.30
N GLU A 205 8.34 8.25 2.21
CA GLU A 205 8.49 7.53 0.94
C GLU A 205 7.32 6.57 0.71
N LEU A 206 6.90 6.46 -0.55
CA LEU A 206 6.01 5.39 -0.98
C LEU A 206 6.82 4.12 -1.26
N GLN A 207 6.53 3.05 -0.53
CA GLN A 207 7.09 1.72 -0.73
C GLN A 207 6.00 0.77 -1.23
N VAL A 208 6.35 -0.10 -2.16
CA VAL A 208 5.48 -1.18 -2.59
C VAL A 208 6.11 -2.53 -2.33
N THR A 209 5.30 -3.48 -1.89
CA THR A 209 5.70 -4.86 -1.63
C THR A 209 4.81 -5.80 -2.43
N MET A 210 5.41 -6.81 -3.04
CA MET A 210 4.68 -7.90 -3.70
C MET A 210 5.25 -9.24 -3.28
N ALA A 211 4.43 -10.11 -2.71
CA ALA A 211 4.87 -11.49 -2.45
C ALA A 211 4.87 -12.30 -3.75
N PHE A 212 5.74 -13.30 -3.86
CA PHE A 212 5.78 -14.18 -5.03
C PHE A 212 5.87 -15.66 -4.62
N GLY A 213 5.46 -16.55 -5.51
CA GLY A 213 5.48 -17.99 -5.30
C GLY A 213 5.16 -18.76 -6.59
N LEU A 214 4.99 -20.08 -6.46
CA LEU A 214 4.57 -20.93 -7.57
C LEU A 214 3.05 -21.08 -7.64
N GLU A 215 2.55 -21.37 -8.83
CA GLU A 215 1.20 -21.84 -9.09
C GLU A 215 1.22 -23.33 -9.48
N GLY A 216 0.18 -24.07 -9.06
CA GLY A 216 -0.11 -25.42 -9.52
C GLY A 216 0.44 -26.59 -8.66
N PRO A 217 -0.11 -27.81 -8.83
CA PRO A 217 -1.52 -27.99 -9.16
C PRO A 217 -2.43 -27.48 -8.01
N HIS A 218 -1.94 -27.36 -6.77
CA HIS A 218 -2.75 -26.92 -5.61
C HIS A 218 -1.97 -26.07 -4.59
N ILE A 219 -0.99 -25.28 -5.02
CA ILE A 219 -0.24 -24.37 -4.16
C ILE A 219 -0.84 -22.96 -4.28
N TYR A 220 -1.72 -22.57 -3.35
CA TYR A 220 -2.34 -21.25 -3.33
C TYR A 220 -2.21 -20.59 -1.95
N GLY A 221 -1.94 -19.28 -1.92
CA GLY A 221 -1.83 -18.51 -0.67
C GLY A 221 -0.56 -18.76 0.15
N PHE A 222 0.44 -19.42 -0.44
CA PHE A 222 1.78 -19.56 0.14
C PHE A 222 2.77 -18.79 -0.70
N TYR A 223 3.69 -18.09 -0.05
CA TYR A 223 4.68 -17.27 -0.73
C TYR A 223 6.08 -17.72 -0.34
N MET A 224 7.02 -17.60 -1.28
CA MET A 224 8.42 -17.99 -1.13
C MET A 224 9.26 -16.82 -0.60
N GLY A 225 8.84 -15.62 -0.94
CA GLY A 225 9.50 -14.37 -0.63
C GLY A 225 8.69 -13.19 -1.13
N GLU A 226 9.33 -12.03 -1.11
CA GLU A 226 8.75 -10.75 -1.50
C GLU A 226 9.73 -9.96 -2.37
N LEU A 227 9.15 -9.07 -3.18
CA LEU A 227 9.81 -8.05 -3.96
C LEU A 227 9.44 -6.69 -3.39
N LYS A 228 10.42 -5.80 -3.23
CA LYS A 228 10.22 -4.46 -2.68
C LYS A 228 10.89 -3.39 -3.52
N THR A 229 10.22 -2.26 -3.71
CA THR A 229 10.78 -1.07 -4.37
C THR A 229 10.11 0.20 -3.84
N THR A 230 10.74 1.35 -4.09
CA THR A 230 10.16 2.68 -3.81
C THR A 230 9.52 3.29 -5.05
N MET A 231 8.59 4.21 -4.83
CA MET A 231 7.95 5.03 -5.86
C MET A 231 8.23 6.52 -5.62
N ALA A 232 8.27 7.30 -6.69
CA ALA A 232 8.39 8.77 -6.64
C ALA A 232 7.64 9.39 -7.81
N TYR A 233 7.32 10.68 -7.69
CA TYR A 233 6.74 11.45 -8.79
C TYR A 233 7.75 11.61 -9.92
N ASP A 234 7.30 11.35 -11.15
CA ASP A 234 8.02 11.59 -12.38
C ASP A 234 7.30 12.67 -13.19
N ALA A 235 7.96 13.81 -13.41
CA ALA A 235 7.38 14.96 -14.07
C ALA A 235 7.14 14.74 -15.57
N GLU A 236 7.88 13.84 -16.22
CA GLU A 236 7.68 13.52 -17.64
C GLU A 236 6.43 12.66 -17.85
N ALA A 237 6.22 11.69 -16.98
CA ALA A 237 5.04 10.83 -16.93
C ALA A 237 3.82 11.53 -16.30
N ASN A 238 4.05 12.61 -15.53
CA ASN A 238 3.06 13.26 -14.68
C ASN A 238 2.33 12.25 -13.79
N ALA A 239 3.09 11.37 -13.14
CA ALA A 239 2.59 10.26 -12.35
C ALA A 239 3.61 9.83 -11.30
N ILE A 240 3.15 9.18 -10.23
CA ILE A 240 4.00 8.47 -9.29
C ILE A 240 4.31 7.09 -9.87
N VAL A 241 5.59 6.81 -10.07
CA VAL A 241 6.10 5.59 -10.73
C VAL A 241 7.22 4.97 -9.90
N ARG A 242 7.63 3.74 -10.24
CA ARG A 242 8.79 3.09 -9.60
C ARG A 242 10.05 3.94 -9.79
N SER A 243 10.75 4.23 -8.69
CA SER A 243 11.96 5.05 -8.68
C SER A 243 13.20 4.30 -8.16
N GLY A 244 13.00 3.34 -7.24
CA GLY A 244 14.08 2.59 -6.60
C GLY A 244 14.42 1.26 -7.27
N PRO A 245 15.51 0.61 -6.85
CA PRO A 245 15.82 -0.76 -7.27
C PRO A 245 14.80 -1.75 -6.70
N ILE A 246 14.55 -2.83 -7.44
CA ILE A 246 13.75 -3.95 -6.95
C ILE A 246 14.67 -4.85 -6.11
N THR A 247 14.28 -5.04 -4.85
CA THR A 247 14.98 -5.90 -3.89
C THR A 247 14.21 -7.20 -3.69
N VAL A 248 14.95 -8.27 -3.42
CA VAL A 248 14.40 -9.63 -3.26
C VAL A 248 14.75 -10.16 -1.87
N SER A 249 13.74 -10.61 -1.12
CA SER A 249 13.93 -11.27 0.18
C SER A 249 13.14 -12.59 0.23
N MET A 250 13.74 -13.62 0.81
CA MET A 250 13.09 -14.92 1.03
C MET A 250 12.50 -14.93 2.44
N PHE A 251 11.34 -15.55 2.64
CA PHE A 251 10.72 -15.64 3.99
C PHE A 251 11.45 -16.58 4.97
N SER A 252 12.61 -17.10 4.56
CA SER A 252 13.44 -18.08 5.25
C SER A 252 12.78 -19.44 5.47
N ASN A 253 13.52 -20.48 5.07
CA ASN A 253 13.21 -21.86 5.38
C ASN A 253 13.27 -22.04 6.89
N ARG A 254 12.32 -22.76 7.49
CA ARG A 254 12.52 -23.39 8.80
C ARG A 254 13.93 -23.98 8.82
N GLU A 255 14.69 -23.70 9.88
CA GLU A 255 16.00 -24.32 10.11
C GLU A 255 15.92 -25.83 9.84
N ALA A 256 16.94 -26.33 9.13
CA ALA A 256 17.06 -27.72 8.68
C ALA A 256 17.00 -28.75 9.83
#